data_AF-A0A1B2IWI4-F1
#
_entry.id   AF-A0A1B2IWI4-F1
#
_cell.length_a   1.000
_cell.length_b   1.000
_cell.length_c   1.000
_cell.angle_alpha   90.00
_cell.angle_beta   90.00
_cell.angle_gamma   90.00
#
_symmetry.space_group_name_H-M   'P 1'
#
loop_
_entity.id
_entity.type
_entity.pdbx_description
1 polymer ?
#
loop_
_entity_poly.entity_id
_entity_poly.type
_entity_poly.pdbx_seq_one_letter_code
_entity_poly.pdbx_strand_id
1 'polypeptide(L)'
;MAKQFYIDERGRQFCLTSIAVDRNTKSKLAVYTVDDDSQVWAEPLDQFRARFHAKKSAKITVQTEPNTKLQTNTHLTTTQKIALYRQRFNARQDVYADRYFNKKLQKNVYSPKTGFYSNGQKDYKHPWPLTDAVIKAHLKGEAFIGLYPMLKDDTTNFLVIDIDKHNWQSISQSILKVCHKYDLPVAMERSQSGNGSHLWFFFSEPILAETARKLGMYVLREAMTTDPDISFEAFDRLFPSQDVLSRKGFGNLIAAPLQYKAMKDNDGSLFIDEKFNAYADQWQFLAQIGTLTGEQVSATLGKLTHLNYCITIYRRLKKDSALFAVTNCTLIKRNSPLSRSMPLSGRPPLLIPISFKNKRIG
;
A
#
# COMPACT_ATOMS: atom_id res chain seq x y z
N MET A 1 -7.09 13.49 -5.81
CA MET A 1 -6.44 14.31 -6.86
C MET A 1 -6.83 15.74 -6.57
N ALA A 2 -5.97 16.74 -6.79
CA ALA A 2 -6.49 18.11 -6.85
C ALA A 2 -7.53 18.10 -7.98
N LYS A 3 -8.81 18.30 -7.65
CA LYS A 3 -9.85 18.41 -8.66
C LYS A 3 -9.39 19.51 -9.62
N GLN A 4 -9.12 19.15 -10.88
CA GLN A 4 -8.61 20.13 -11.83
C GLN A 4 -9.81 20.88 -12.38
N PHE A 5 -10.03 22.06 -11.81
CA PHE A 5 -11.11 22.94 -12.21
C PHE A 5 -10.63 23.88 -13.30
N TYR A 6 -11.51 24.09 -14.27
CA TYR A 6 -11.34 25.04 -15.36
C TYR A 6 -12.57 25.95 -15.36
N ILE A 7 -12.40 27.22 -15.71
CA ILE A 7 -13.50 28.18 -15.77
C ILE A 7 -13.53 28.74 -17.18
N ASP A 8 -14.71 28.75 -17.81
CA ASP A 8 -14.88 29.36 -19.14
C ASP A 8 -15.13 30.87 -19.06
N GLU A 9 -15.18 31.55 -20.22
CA GLU A 9 -15.40 33.01 -20.29
C GLU A 9 -16.76 33.46 -19.73
N ARG A 10 -17.69 32.53 -19.51
CA ARG A 10 -19.02 32.79 -18.93
C ARG A 10 -19.07 32.48 -17.44
N GLY A 11 -17.94 32.12 -16.82
CA GLY A 11 -17.83 31.82 -15.39
C GLY A 11 -18.28 30.41 -14.99
N ARG A 12 -18.52 29.51 -15.96
CA ARG A 12 -18.92 28.13 -15.66
C ARG A 12 -17.72 27.29 -15.25
N GLN A 13 -17.86 26.51 -14.18
CA GLN A 13 -16.80 25.70 -13.59
C GLN A 13 -16.87 24.26 -14.11
N PHE A 14 -15.80 23.84 -14.78
CA PHE A 14 -15.61 22.52 -15.35
C PHE A 14 -14.66 21.72 -14.45
N CYS A 15 -15.14 20.65 -13.83
CA CYS A 15 -14.31 19.75 -13.03
C CYS A 15 -13.87 18.58 -13.90
N LEU A 16 -12.60 18.54 -14.32
CA LEU A 16 -12.05 17.37 -15.00
C LEU A 16 -11.98 16.19 -14.01
N THR A 17 -12.81 15.18 -14.22
CA THR A 17 -12.95 14.02 -13.33
C THR A 17 -12.04 12.88 -13.74
N SER A 18 -11.78 12.69 -15.04
CA SER A 18 -10.82 11.69 -15.53
C SER A 18 -10.39 11.94 -16.97
N ILE A 19 -9.34 11.23 -17.41
CA ILE A 19 -8.96 11.14 -18.82
C ILE A 19 -9.18 9.69 -19.25
N ALA A 20 -10.14 9.48 -20.15
CA ALA A 20 -10.42 8.18 -20.74
C ALA A 20 -9.66 8.02 -22.07
N VAL A 21 -9.54 6.77 -22.55
CA VAL A 21 -9.03 6.48 -23.89
C VAL A 21 -10.13 5.79 -24.67
N ASP A 22 -10.53 6.38 -25.79
CA ASP A 22 -11.51 5.78 -26.69
C ASP A 22 -10.95 4.44 -27.22
N ARG A 23 -11.75 3.37 -27.12
CA ARG A 23 -11.28 2.02 -27.47
C ARG A 23 -11.08 1.82 -28.96
N ASN A 24 -11.84 2.54 -29.78
CA ASN A 24 -11.87 2.42 -31.24
C ASN A 24 -10.84 3.34 -31.89
N THR A 25 -10.76 4.60 -31.46
CA THR A 25 -9.86 5.60 -32.06
C THR A 25 -8.52 5.73 -31.33
N LYS A 26 -8.40 5.16 -30.11
CA LYS A 26 -7.26 5.34 -29.19
C LYS A 26 -7.01 6.80 -28.78
N SER A 27 -7.91 7.73 -29.10
CA SER A 27 -7.79 9.12 -28.71
C SER A 27 -8.11 9.32 -27.22
N LYS A 28 -7.43 10.27 -26.58
CA LYS A 28 -7.69 10.63 -25.19
C LYS A 28 -8.94 11.52 -25.11
N LEU A 29 -9.82 11.21 -24.18
CA LEU A 29 -11.04 11.98 -23.90
C LEU A 29 -10.93 12.59 -22.50
N ALA A 30 -11.22 13.87 -22.36
CA ALA A 30 -11.47 14.51 -21.07
C ALA A 30 -12.89 14.17 -20.62
N VAL A 31 -13.04 13.67 -19.39
CA VAL A 31 -14.32 13.42 -18.75
C VAL A 31 -14.47 14.43 -17.62
N TYR A 32 -15.58 15.17 -17.57
CA TYR A 32 -15.75 16.29 -16.66
C TYR A 32 -17.22 16.55 -16.27
N THR A 33 -17.45 17.34 -15.24
CA THR A 33 -18.77 17.88 -14.84
C THR A 33 -18.78 19.41 -14.92
N VAL A 34 -19.94 20.05 -14.99
CA VAL A 34 -20.10 21.51 -15.12
C VAL A 34 -21.00 22.03 -13.99
N ASP A 35 -20.58 23.08 -13.28
CA ASP A 35 -21.37 23.81 -12.27
C ASP A 35 -22.08 22.92 -11.24
N ASP A 36 -21.39 21.88 -10.75
CA ASP A 36 -21.91 20.85 -9.82
C ASP A 36 -23.14 20.06 -10.34
N ASP A 37 -23.39 20.09 -11.65
CA ASP A 37 -24.37 19.19 -12.26
C ASP A 37 -23.90 17.72 -12.14
N SER A 38 -24.86 16.83 -11.86
CA SER A 38 -24.66 15.38 -11.78
C SER A 38 -24.36 14.76 -13.15
N GLN A 39 -24.52 15.54 -14.22
CA GLN A 39 -24.29 15.11 -15.59
C GLN A 39 -22.80 15.11 -15.94
N VAL A 40 -22.32 13.96 -16.44
CA VAL A 40 -20.93 13.76 -16.87
C VAL A 40 -20.82 13.95 -18.38
N TRP A 41 -19.86 14.77 -18.78
CA TRP A 41 -19.55 15.10 -20.17
C TRP A 41 -18.23 14.49 -20.59
N ALA A 42 -18.09 14.16 -21.87
CA ALA A 42 -16.84 13.66 -22.44
C ALA A 42 -16.57 14.25 -23.83
N GLU A 43 -15.33 14.66 -24.09
CA GLU A 43 -14.90 15.15 -25.40
C GLU A 43 -13.38 14.91 -25.59
N PRO A 44 -12.83 15.08 -26.80
CA PRO A 44 -11.39 14.96 -27.02
C PRO A 44 -10.57 15.85 -26.08
N LEU A 45 -9.57 15.26 -25.42
CA LEU A 45 -8.77 15.94 -24.40
C LEU A 45 -8.10 17.22 -24.92
N ASP A 46 -7.70 17.23 -26.19
CA ASP A 46 -7.06 18.39 -26.80
C ASP A 46 -8.05 19.54 -27.04
N GLN A 47 -9.31 19.22 -27.39
CA GLN A 47 -10.38 20.22 -27.48
C GLN A 47 -10.74 20.77 -26.10
N PHE A 48 -10.79 19.90 -25.08
CA PHE A 48 -11.04 20.30 -23.70
C PHE A 48 -9.98 21.27 -23.21
N ARG A 49 -8.71 20.96 -23.46
CA ARG A 49 -7.61 21.85 -23.09
C ARG A 49 -7.63 23.16 -23.88
N ALA A 50 -7.91 23.12 -25.19
CA ALA A 50 -7.95 24.30 -26.03
C ALA A 50 -8.97 25.35 -25.54
N ARG A 51 -10.11 24.91 -24.98
CA ARG A 51 -11.14 25.79 -24.40
C ARG A 51 -10.64 26.66 -23.24
N PHE A 52 -9.58 26.24 -22.55
CA PHE A 52 -9.05 26.93 -21.36
C PHE A 52 -7.62 27.44 -21.51
N HIS A 53 -7.06 27.37 -22.73
CA HIS A 53 -5.71 27.87 -23.01
C HIS A 53 -5.65 29.36 -23.38
N ALA A 54 -6.76 30.10 -23.24
CA ALA A 54 -6.77 31.56 -23.29
C ALA A 54 -6.74 32.15 -21.87
N LYS A 55 -5.55 32.62 -21.46
CA LYS A 55 -5.19 33.43 -20.26
C LYS A 55 -4.84 32.69 -18.96
N LYS A 56 -3.56 32.89 -18.58
CA LYS A 56 -2.86 32.50 -17.34
C LYS A 56 -3.14 33.51 -16.20
N SER A 57 -3.44 33.03 -14.99
CA SER A 57 -3.18 33.67 -13.67
C SER A 57 -3.79 32.79 -12.56
N ALA A 58 -3.34 32.66 -11.31
CA ALA A 58 -2.10 32.92 -10.57
C ALA A 58 -2.16 32.01 -9.30
N LYS A 59 -1.04 31.49 -8.80
CA LYS A 59 -0.95 30.66 -7.56
C LYS A 59 -0.70 31.54 -6.33
N ILE A 60 -1.41 31.29 -5.22
CA ILE A 60 -1.13 31.85 -3.90
C ILE A 60 -0.57 30.73 -3.00
N THR A 61 0.55 31.02 -2.32
CA THR A 61 1.25 30.16 -1.35
C THR A 61 1.06 30.74 0.05
N VAL A 62 0.79 29.91 1.06
CA VAL A 62 0.87 30.30 2.47
C VAL A 62 1.95 29.44 3.15
N GLN A 63 2.90 30.10 3.79
CA GLN A 63 3.96 29.52 4.61
C GLN A 63 3.48 29.33 6.05
N THR A 64 3.98 28.30 6.74
CA THR A 64 3.89 28.18 8.20
C THR A 64 5.29 27.90 8.76
N GLU A 65 5.64 28.64 9.82
CA GLU A 65 6.94 28.62 10.50
C GLU A 65 7.10 27.43 11.48
N PRO A 66 8.35 27.05 11.84
CA PRO A 66 8.64 25.85 12.61
C PRO A 66 8.60 26.12 14.13
N ASN A 67 7.87 25.29 14.86
CA ASN A 67 7.84 25.33 16.32
C ASN A 67 8.98 24.46 16.91
N THR A 68 9.89 25.08 17.65
CA THR A 68 11.08 24.46 18.23
C THR A 68 10.71 23.62 19.46
N LYS A 69 10.99 22.30 19.45
CA LYS A 69 11.00 21.46 20.65
C LYS A 69 12.42 21.06 21.02
N LEU A 70 12.77 21.28 22.28
CA LEU A 70 14.05 20.99 22.93
C LEU A 70 14.51 19.55 22.66
N GLN A 71 15.71 19.40 22.11
CA GLN A 71 16.38 18.12 21.88
C GLN A 71 17.08 17.66 23.16
N THR A 72 16.55 16.64 23.83
CA THR A 72 17.32 15.86 24.80
C THR A 72 18.02 14.72 24.05
N ASN A 73 19.31 14.91 23.71
CA ASN A 73 20.17 13.86 23.14
C ASN A 73 20.50 12.81 24.21
N THR A 74 19.55 11.93 24.52
CA THR A 74 19.84 10.69 25.26
C THR A 74 20.12 9.59 24.25
N HIS A 75 21.39 9.29 24.01
CA HIS A 75 21.78 8.13 23.21
C HIS A 75 21.28 6.84 23.87
N LEU A 76 20.43 6.10 23.17
CA LEU A 76 19.94 4.81 23.64
C LEU A 76 21.10 3.80 23.75
N THR A 77 21.15 3.09 24.89
CA THR A 77 22.03 1.92 25.07
C THR A 77 21.66 0.79 24.11
N THR A 78 22.54 -0.19 23.92
CA THR A 78 22.24 -1.37 23.09
C THR A 78 20.96 -2.09 23.53
N THR A 79 20.77 -2.25 24.84
CA THR A 79 19.57 -2.90 25.40
C THR A 79 18.31 -2.09 25.10
N GLN A 80 18.36 -0.76 25.25
CA GLN A 80 17.23 0.12 24.92
C GLN A 80 16.91 0.12 23.42
N LYS A 81 17.93 0.08 22.56
CA LYS A 81 17.74 -0.05 21.10
C LYS A 81 17.06 -1.36 20.74
N ILE A 82 17.48 -2.47 21.32
CA ILE A 82 16.83 -3.78 21.10
C ILE A 82 15.39 -3.76 21.62
N ALA A 83 15.15 -3.20 22.81
CA ALA A 83 13.80 -3.08 23.36
C ALA A 83 12.87 -2.26 22.44
N LEU A 84 13.33 -1.10 21.95
CA LEU A 84 12.60 -0.28 21.00
C LEU A 84 12.36 -1.01 19.67
N TYR A 85 13.38 -1.72 19.17
CA TYR A 85 13.25 -2.53 17.95
C TYR A 85 12.15 -3.58 18.10
N ARG A 86 12.13 -4.29 19.24
CA ARG A 86 11.11 -5.29 19.53
C ARG A 86 9.71 -4.69 19.66
N GLN A 87 9.60 -3.51 20.25
CA GLN A 87 8.32 -2.80 20.38
C GLN A 87 7.74 -2.43 19.02
N ARG A 88 8.58 -1.94 18.09
CA ARG A 88 8.14 -1.47 16.77
C ARG A 88 7.95 -2.60 15.77
N PHE A 89 8.89 -3.54 15.73
CA PHE A 89 8.88 -4.67 14.81
C PHE A 89 8.41 -5.95 15.53
N ASN A 90 7.32 -5.83 16.28
CA ASN A 90 6.74 -6.92 17.08
C ASN A 90 6.06 -7.97 16.18
N ALA A 91 6.86 -8.80 15.54
CA ALA A 91 6.45 -9.92 14.70
C ALA A 91 6.32 -11.21 15.53
N ARG A 92 6.14 -12.36 14.85
CA ARG A 92 6.28 -13.69 15.46
C ARG A 92 7.59 -13.82 16.23
N GLN A 93 7.50 -14.27 17.48
CA GLN A 93 8.66 -14.44 18.37
C GLN A 93 9.22 -15.86 18.34
N ASP A 94 8.41 -16.84 17.95
CA ASP A 94 8.77 -18.26 17.89
C ASP A 94 9.45 -18.67 16.57
N VAL A 95 9.57 -17.75 15.60
CA VAL A 95 10.21 -18.00 14.32
C VAL A 95 10.78 -16.72 13.72
N TYR A 96 11.96 -16.81 13.11
CA TYR A 96 12.49 -15.80 12.20
C TYR A 96 12.97 -16.46 10.91
N ALA A 97 13.20 -15.67 9.86
CA ALA A 97 13.79 -16.14 8.62
C ALA A 97 15.27 -15.75 8.53
N ASP A 98 16.13 -16.62 8.00
CA ASP A 98 17.49 -16.27 7.61
C ASP A 98 17.61 -16.06 6.10
N ARG A 99 18.51 -15.14 5.70
CA ARG A 99 18.88 -14.96 4.29
C ARG A 99 20.09 -15.80 3.95
N TYR A 100 20.03 -16.51 2.84
CA TYR A 100 21.16 -17.24 2.28
C TYR A 100 21.18 -17.14 0.76
N PHE A 101 22.36 -17.36 0.17
CA PHE A 101 22.49 -17.42 -1.28
C PHE A 101 22.03 -18.79 -1.79
N ASN A 102 20.94 -18.80 -2.56
CA ASN A 102 20.45 -20.02 -3.19
C ASN A 102 21.21 -20.25 -4.51
N LYS A 103 22.14 -21.22 -4.51
CA LYS A 103 22.94 -21.58 -5.68
C LYS A 103 22.11 -22.02 -6.90
N LYS A 104 20.92 -22.60 -6.71
CA LYS A 104 20.06 -23.02 -7.83
C LYS A 104 19.37 -21.81 -8.48
N LEU A 105 18.93 -20.85 -7.67
CA LEU A 105 18.22 -19.65 -8.16
C LEU A 105 19.17 -18.47 -8.46
N GLN A 106 20.47 -18.62 -8.15
CA GLN A 106 21.49 -17.58 -8.28
C GLN A 106 21.08 -16.25 -7.64
N LYS A 107 20.39 -16.32 -6.49
CA LYS A 107 19.91 -15.14 -5.76
C LYS A 107 19.83 -15.39 -4.27
N ASN A 108 19.88 -14.30 -3.51
CA ASN A 108 19.57 -14.33 -2.09
C ASN A 108 18.09 -14.61 -1.87
N VAL A 109 17.79 -15.52 -0.94
CA VAL A 109 16.41 -15.86 -0.55
C VAL A 109 16.31 -15.91 0.96
N TYR A 110 15.12 -15.65 1.47
CA TYR A 110 14.78 -15.82 2.88
C TYR A 110 14.01 -17.12 3.06
N SER A 111 14.24 -17.79 4.20
CA SER A 111 13.46 -18.95 4.61
C SER A 111 13.42 -19.07 6.13
N PRO A 112 12.45 -19.77 6.71
CA PRO A 112 12.43 -20.00 8.16
C PRO A 112 13.77 -20.59 8.62
N LYS A 113 14.30 -20.04 9.73
CA LYS A 113 15.45 -20.63 10.40
C LYS A 113 14.99 -21.85 11.18
N THR A 114 15.53 -23.01 10.81
CA THR A 114 15.19 -24.30 11.40
C THR A 114 16.44 -25.16 11.48
N GLY A 115 16.36 -26.24 12.25
CA GLY A 115 17.26 -27.38 12.05
C GLY A 115 16.95 -28.14 10.76
N PHE A 116 17.64 -29.26 10.58
CA PHE A 116 17.40 -30.23 9.52
C PHE A 116 17.11 -31.59 10.16
N TYR A 117 16.19 -32.34 9.57
CA TYR A 117 16.05 -33.76 9.85
C TYR A 117 17.24 -34.54 9.27
N SER A 118 17.41 -35.79 9.70
CA SER A 118 18.46 -36.69 9.20
C SER A 118 18.41 -36.91 7.69
N ASN A 119 17.24 -36.77 7.07
CA ASN A 119 17.04 -36.85 5.62
C ASN A 119 17.38 -35.55 4.85
N GLY A 120 17.93 -34.54 5.53
CA GLY A 120 18.32 -33.25 4.94
C GLY A 120 17.17 -32.28 4.68
N GLN A 121 15.93 -32.61 5.05
CA GLN A 121 14.80 -31.69 4.93
C GLN A 121 14.77 -30.70 6.11
N LYS A 122 14.30 -29.48 5.84
CA LYS A 122 14.13 -28.46 6.88
C LYS A 122 13.03 -28.84 7.86
N ASP A 123 13.33 -28.70 9.15
CA ASP A 123 12.37 -28.95 10.23
C ASP A 123 11.49 -27.71 10.49
N TYR A 124 10.51 -27.48 9.62
CA TYR A 124 9.56 -26.38 9.79
C TYR A 124 8.62 -26.54 11.00
N LYS A 125 8.63 -27.70 11.69
CA LYS A 125 7.83 -27.88 12.92
C LYS A 125 8.53 -27.29 14.15
N HIS A 126 9.85 -27.20 14.12
CA HIS A 126 10.66 -26.67 15.22
C HIS A 126 11.55 -25.51 14.74
N PRO A 127 10.94 -24.36 14.38
CA PRO A 127 11.69 -23.17 14.02
C PRO A 127 12.45 -22.60 15.22
N TRP A 128 13.49 -21.82 14.93
CA TRP A 128 14.27 -21.13 15.96
C TRP A 128 13.63 -19.77 16.30
N PRO A 129 13.61 -19.40 17.59
CA PRO A 129 12.96 -18.17 18.04
C PRO A 129 13.76 -16.92 17.64
N LEU A 130 13.05 -15.81 17.50
CA LEU A 130 13.64 -14.48 17.32
C LEU A 130 14.15 -13.96 18.67
N THR A 131 15.43 -14.18 18.96
CA THR A 131 16.06 -13.74 20.23
C THR A 131 16.72 -12.37 20.10
N ASP A 132 17.00 -11.73 21.23
CA ASP A 132 17.75 -10.46 21.27
C ASP A 132 19.16 -10.59 20.66
N ALA A 133 19.79 -11.76 20.79
CA ALA A 133 21.06 -12.05 20.14
C ALA A 133 20.93 -12.05 18.61
N VAL A 134 19.85 -12.61 18.07
CA VAL A 134 19.55 -12.61 16.62
C VAL A 134 19.29 -11.19 16.13
N ILE A 135 18.50 -10.41 16.86
CA ILE A 135 18.25 -8.98 16.54
C ILE A 135 19.57 -8.20 16.59
N LYS A 136 20.39 -8.40 17.62
CA LYS A 136 21.70 -7.74 17.74
C LYS A 136 22.63 -8.08 16.57
N ALA A 137 22.71 -9.35 16.17
CA ALA A 137 23.51 -9.77 15.02
C ALA A 137 23.01 -9.11 13.72
N HIS A 138 21.70 -9.00 13.54
CA HIS A 138 21.11 -8.29 12.41
C HIS A 138 21.48 -6.80 12.39
N LEU A 139 21.28 -6.10 13.51
CA LEU A 139 21.58 -4.68 13.68
C LEU A 139 23.07 -4.36 13.56
N LYS A 140 23.96 -5.33 13.77
CA LYS A 140 25.41 -5.19 13.56
C LYS A 140 25.86 -5.50 12.14
N GLY A 141 24.97 -5.99 11.29
CA GLY A 141 25.31 -6.37 9.92
C GLY A 141 25.82 -7.81 9.78
N GLU A 142 25.88 -8.57 10.88
CA GLU A 142 26.39 -9.95 10.95
C GLU A 142 25.37 -10.95 10.41
N ALA A 143 24.08 -10.60 10.45
CA ALA A 143 22.99 -11.42 9.92
C ALA A 143 21.99 -10.60 9.09
N PHE A 144 21.31 -11.29 8.19
CA PHE A 144 20.15 -10.77 7.48
C PHE A 144 18.95 -11.62 7.88
N ILE A 145 17.98 -11.00 8.57
CA ILE A 145 16.80 -11.69 9.09
C ILE A 145 15.53 -11.19 8.43
N GLY A 146 14.52 -12.05 8.35
CA GLY A 146 13.17 -11.69 7.96
C GLY A 146 12.20 -11.92 9.12
N LEU A 147 11.16 -11.08 9.17
CA LEU A 147 10.12 -11.08 10.19
C LEU A 147 8.82 -11.63 9.61
N TYR A 148 8.10 -12.43 10.39
CA TYR A 148 6.76 -12.93 10.06
C TYR A 148 5.71 -12.06 10.77
N PRO A 149 5.03 -11.12 10.08
CA PRO A 149 4.17 -10.13 10.73
C PRO A 149 2.93 -10.73 11.40
N MET A 150 2.43 -11.84 10.84
CA MET A 150 1.17 -12.45 11.26
C MET A 150 1.35 -13.32 12.51
N LEU A 151 0.61 -13.01 13.57
CA LEU A 151 0.58 -13.78 14.80
C LEU A 151 -0.32 -15.03 14.66
N LYS A 152 -0.32 -15.88 15.69
CA LYS A 152 -1.03 -17.18 15.67
C LYS A 152 -2.55 -17.06 15.76
N ASP A 153 -3.04 -15.93 16.23
CA ASP A 153 -4.45 -15.59 16.41
C ASP A 153 -4.97 -14.66 15.29
N ASP A 154 -4.31 -14.68 14.14
CA ASP A 154 -4.65 -13.87 12.96
C ASP A 154 -4.53 -12.35 13.16
N THR A 155 -3.83 -11.91 14.20
CA THR A 155 -3.53 -10.51 14.45
C THR A 155 -2.15 -10.08 13.92
N THR A 156 -1.89 -8.78 13.87
CA THR A 156 -0.59 -8.18 13.52
C THR A 156 -0.37 -6.89 14.33
N ASN A 157 0.89 -6.56 14.61
CA ASN A 157 1.28 -5.32 15.29
C ASN A 157 1.74 -4.21 14.34
N PHE A 158 1.85 -4.51 13.05
CA PHE A 158 2.17 -3.52 12.03
C PHE A 158 1.60 -3.92 10.67
N LEU A 159 1.53 -2.95 9.77
CA LEU A 159 1.28 -3.12 8.35
C LEU A 159 2.47 -2.53 7.58
N VAL A 160 2.88 -3.20 6.49
CA VAL A 160 3.82 -2.63 5.54
C VAL A 160 3.25 -2.65 4.13
N ILE A 161 3.40 -1.53 3.44
CA ILE A 161 3.23 -1.44 1.99
C ILE A 161 4.63 -1.44 1.37
N ASP A 162 4.96 -2.50 0.65
CA ASP A 162 6.25 -2.65 -0.03
C ASP A 162 6.14 -2.16 -1.47
N ILE A 163 6.87 -1.08 -1.76
CA ILE A 163 6.96 -0.46 -3.07
C ILE A 163 8.35 -0.74 -3.62
N ASP A 164 8.37 -1.43 -4.74
CA ASP A 164 9.57 -1.83 -5.43
C ASP A 164 9.38 -1.47 -6.90
N LYS A 165 10.49 -1.46 -7.66
CA LYS A 165 10.61 -1.07 -9.07
C LYS A 165 10.81 0.44 -9.32
N HIS A 166 10.83 0.77 -10.60
CA HIS A 166 10.88 2.11 -11.16
C HIS A 166 9.81 3.02 -10.53
N ASN A 167 10.13 4.29 -10.30
CA ASN A 167 9.27 5.32 -9.68
C ASN A 167 8.87 5.08 -8.21
N TRP A 168 9.55 4.22 -7.46
CA TRP A 168 9.22 3.98 -6.05
C TRP A 168 9.13 5.27 -5.22
N GLN A 169 9.96 6.28 -5.52
CA GLN A 169 9.91 7.60 -4.87
C GLN A 169 8.59 8.33 -5.13
N SER A 170 8.20 8.47 -6.40
CA SER A 170 6.93 9.13 -6.77
C SER A 170 5.73 8.41 -6.14
N ILE A 171 5.71 7.09 -6.23
CA ILE A 171 4.66 6.25 -5.64
C ILE A 171 4.61 6.43 -4.13
N SER A 172 5.77 6.42 -3.45
CA SER A 172 5.86 6.64 -2.00
C SER A 172 5.32 8.00 -1.62
N GLN A 173 5.65 9.06 -2.36
CA GLN A 173 5.11 10.40 -2.12
C GLN A 173 3.60 10.47 -2.28
N SER A 174 3.05 9.81 -3.29
CA SER A 174 1.60 9.73 -3.50
C SER A 174 0.89 9.02 -2.35
N ILE A 175 1.50 7.96 -1.81
CA ILE A 175 1.00 7.27 -0.63
C ILE A 175 1.13 8.14 0.63
N LEU A 176 2.27 8.82 0.84
CA LEU A 176 2.46 9.73 1.97
C LEU A 176 1.42 10.86 1.98
N LYS A 177 1.08 11.44 0.82
CA LYS A 177 0.03 12.47 0.70
C LYS A 177 -1.32 11.95 1.20
N VAL A 178 -1.65 10.69 0.91
CA VAL A 178 -2.86 10.05 1.44
C VAL A 178 -2.76 9.87 2.95
N CYS A 179 -1.60 9.42 3.45
CA CYS A 179 -1.39 9.25 4.88
C CYS A 179 -1.56 10.58 5.63
N HIS A 180 -0.98 11.67 5.14
CA HIS A 180 -1.15 13.02 5.68
C HIS A 180 -2.60 13.51 5.66
N LYS A 181 -3.32 13.25 4.56
CA LYS A 181 -4.74 13.64 4.43
C LYS A 181 -5.61 13.01 5.53
N TYR A 182 -5.24 11.83 6.00
CA TYR A 182 -6.02 11.06 6.99
C TYR A 182 -5.32 10.94 8.34
N ASP A 183 -4.29 11.77 8.61
CA ASP A 183 -3.52 11.78 9.85
C ASP A 183 -2.97 10.40 10.25
N LEU A 184 -2.51 9.61 9.27
CA LEU A 184 -1.96 8.28 9.47
C LEU A 184 -0.43 8.35 9.67
N PRO A 185 0.09 8.03 10.87
CA PRO A 185 1.52 7.90 11.09
C PRO A 185 2.10 6.78 10.23
N VAL A 186 3.11 7.12 9.43
CA VAL A 186 3.79 6.18 8.54
C VAL A 186 5.29 6.45 8.56
N ALA A 187 6.08 5.39 8.71
CA ALA A 187 7.53 5.46 8.60
C ALA A 187 7.98 4.92 7.25
N MET A 188 8.74 5.71 6.49
CA MET A 188 9.34 5.25 5.24
C MET A 188 10.74 4.70 5.51
N GLU A 189 10.93 3.42 5.21
CA GLU A 189 12.23 2.78 5.16
C GLU A 189 12.64 2.65 3.69
N ARG A 190 13.88 3.00 3.34
CA ARG A 190 14.43 2.58 2.05
C ARG A 190 14.70 1.08 2.10
N SER A 191 14.24 0.34 1.10
CA SER A 191 14.37 -1.10 1.06
C SER A 191 15.84 -1.53 1.14
N GLN A 192 16.07 -2.79 1.51
CA GLN A 192 17.41 -3.35 1.65
C GLN A 192 18.27 -3.29 0.37
N SER A 193 17.65 -3.23 -0.81
CA SER A 193 18.36 -3.08 -2.09
C SER A 193 18.72 -1.63 -2.43
N GLY A 194 18.13 -0.66 -1.71
CA GLY A 194 18.20 0.77 -2.02
C GLY A 194 17.23 1.23 -3.13
N ASN A 195 16.57 0.30 -3.82
CA ASN A 195 15.78 0.59 -5.03
C ASN A 195 14.26 0.45 -4.81
N GLY A 196 13.80 0.70 -3.60
CA GLY A 196 12.40 0.63 -3.21
C GLY A 196 12.20 1.23 -1.82
N SER A 197 10.98 1.16 -1.33
CA SER A 197 10.61 1.58 0.01
C SER A 197 9.64 0.62 0.67
N HIS A 198 9.71 0.57 1.99
CA HIS A 198 8.70 -0.04 2.83
C HIS A 198 8.03 1.07 3.63
N LEU A 199 6.71 1.19 3.53
CA LEU A 199 5.91 2.14 4.30
C LEU A 199 5.27 1.42 5.47
N TRP A 200 5.80 1.67 6.66
CA TRP A 200 5.45 1.00 7.91
C TRP A 200 4.39 1.78 8.67
N PHE A 201 3.29 1.11 9.03
CA PHE A 201 2.29 1.58 9.97
C PHE A 201 2.37 0.72 11.21
N PHE A 202 2.63 1.33 12.37
CA PHE A 202 2.74 0.64 13.64
C PHE A 202 1.44 0.72 14.42
N PHE A 203 1.03 -0.37 15.05
CA PHE A 203 -0.14 -0.41 15.92
C PHE A 203 0.28 -0.40 17.39
N SER A 204 -0.50 0.27 18.25
CA SER A 204 -0.26 0.30 19.70
C SER A 204 -0.66 -1.02 20.38
N GLU A 205 -1.53 -1.78 19.75
CA GLU A 205 -2.00 -3.10 20.16
C GLU A 205 -2.16 -4.01 18.93
N PRO A 206 -2.12 -5.34 19.10
CA PRO A 206 -2.43 -6.24 18.01
C PRO A 206 -3.84 -5.99 17.46
N ILE A 207 -3.97 -5.88 16.14
CA ILE A 207 -5.25 -5.80 15.45
C ILE A 207 -5.39 -6.95 14.46
N LEU A 208 -6.62 -7.28 14.06
CA LEU A 208 -6.86 -8.28 13.01
C LEU A 208 -6.05 -7.95 11.74
N ALA A 209 -5.36 -8.93 11.18
CA ALA A 209 -4.61 -8.77 9.93
C ALA A 209 -5.52 -8.32 8.79
N GLU A 210 -6.78 -8.76 8.77
CA GLU A 210 -7.80 -8.28 7.83
C GLU A 210 -8.01 -6.76 7.92
N THR A 211 -8.14 -6.23 9.13
CA THR A 211 -8.35 -4.79 9.38
C THR A 211 -7.12 -3.99 8.94
N ALA A 212 -5.92 -4.46 9.28
CA ALA A 212 -4.66 -3.85 8.82
C ALA A 212 -4.57 -3.85 7.29
N ARG A 213 -4.88 -4.97 6.63
CA ARG A 213 -4.86 -5.05 5.17
C ARG A 213 -5.91 -4.15 4.52
N LYS A 214 -7.11 -4.02 5.10
CA LYS A 214 -8.13 -3.06 4.63
C LYS A 214 -7.61 -1.62 4.63
N LEU A 215 -6.87 -1.22 5.68
CA LEU A 215 -6.20 0.08 5.71
C LEU A 215 -5.21 0.23 4.56
N GLY A 216 -4.32 -0.74 4.36
CA GLY A 216 -3.31 -0.70 3.28
C GLY A 216 -3.93 -0.65 1.88
N MET A 217 -4.93 -1.50 1.62
CA MET A 217 -5.68 -1.50 0.36
C MET A 217 -6.38 -0.17 0.13
N TYR A 218 -6.94 0.43 1.19
CA TYR A 218 -7.57 1.73 1.07
C TYR A 218 -6.57 2.83 0.70
N VAL A 219 -5.46 2.91 1.44
CA VAL A 219 -4.39 3.89 1.18
C VAL A 219 -3.88 3.78 -0.25
N LEU A 220 -3.64 2.56 -0.73
CA LEU A 220 -3.25 2.32 -2.13
C LEU A 220 -4.31 2.78 -3.13
N ARG A 221 -5.60 2.46 -2.89
CA ARG A 221 -6.71 2.89 -3.76
C ARG A 221 -6.79 4.40 -3.86
N GLU A 222 -6.71 5.12 -2.75
CA GLU A 222 -6.73 6.58 -2.75
C GLU A 222 -5.52 7.16 -3.48
N ALA A 223 -4.33 6.60 -3.26
CA ALA A 223 -3.12 7.08 -3.92
C ALA A 223 -3.23 6.89 -5.45
N MET A 224 -3.78 5.77 -5.90
CA MET A 224 -4.07 5.48 -7.30
C MET A 224 -5.08 6.43 -7.94
N THR A 225 -5.95 7.09 -7.16
CA THR A 225 -6.81 8.14 -7.70
C THR A 225 -6.02 9.36 -8.15
N THR A 226 -4.72 9.43 -7.86
CA THR A 226 -3.87 10.58 -8.20
C THR A 226 -2.59 10.23 -8.91
N ASP A 227 -2.17 8.98 -8.80
CA ASP A 227 -0.92 8.48 -9.33
C ASP A 227 -1.18 7.23 -10.18
N PRO A 228 -1.20 7.36 -11.52
CA PRO A 228 -1.45 6.24 -12.41
C PRO A 228 -0.29 5.24 -12.47
N ASP A 229 0.89 5.57 -11.92
CA ASP A 229 2.05 4.67 -11.91
C ASP A 229 1.94 3.61 -10.80
N ILE A 230 1.03 3.79 -9.84
CA ILE A 230 0.75 2.79 -8.81
C ILE A 230 0.04 1.60 -9.47
N SER A 231 0.82 0.54 -9.71
CA SER A 231 0.30 -0.68 -10.31
C SER A 231 -0.60 -1.48 -9.36
N PHE A 232 -1.52 -2.27 -9.92
CA PHE A 232 -2.33 -3.20 -9.15
C PHE A 232 -1.51 -4.28 -8.41
N GLU A 233 -0.25 -4.50 -8.78
CA GLU A 233 0.63 -5.42 -8.05
C GLU A 233 0.99 -4.89 -6.65
N ALA A 234 0.86 -3.58 -6.39
CA ALA A 234 1.08 -3.01 -5.06
C ALA A 234 0.13 -3.59 -4.00
N PHE A 235 -1.08 -4.01 -4.39
CA PHE A 235 -2.03 -4.66 -3.48
C PHE A 235 -1.58 -6.07 -3.03
N ASP A 236 -0.76 -6.74 -3.84
CA ASP A 236 -0.20 -8.05 -3.51
C ASP A 236 1.04 -7.93 -2.60
N ARG A 237 1.54 -6.70 -2.36
CA ARG A 237 2.75 -6.40 -1.57
C ARG A 237 2.45 -5.74 -0.22
N LEU A 238 1.32 -6.12 0.37
CA LEU A 238 0.98 -5.81 1.75
C LEU A 238 1.55 -6.88 2.69
N PHE A 239 2.09 -6.46 3.84
CA PHE A 239 2.59 -7.35 4.89
C PHE A 239 1.87 -7.03 6.20
N PRO A 240 1.05 -7.95 6.75
CA PRO A 240 0.76 -9.31 6.26
C PRO A 240 0.02 -9.34 4.90
N SER A 241 0.23 -10.40 4.12
CA SER A 241 -0.37 -10.56 2.77
C SER A 241 -1.70 -11.32 2.78
N GLN A 242 -2.08 -11.87 3.92
CA GLN A 242 -3.29 -12.67 4.11
C GLN A 242 -4.06 -12.21 5.35
N ASP A 243 -5.38 -12.40 5.32
CA ASP A 243 -6.29 -12.05 6.43
C ASP A 243 -6.26 -13.08 7.56
N VAL A 244 -6.02 -14.35 7.21
CA VAL A 244 -6.01 -15.49 8.14
C VAL A 244 -4.77 -16.35 7.86
N LEU A 245 -4.16 -16.87 8.92
CA LEU A 245 -3.02 -17.76 8.85
C LEU A 245 -3.47 -19.14 8.38
N SER A 246 -2.77 -19.70 7.40
CA SER A 246 -3.04 -21.09 7.02
C SER A 246 -2.65 -22.04 8.15
N ARG A 247 -3.43 -23.12 8.35
CA ARG A 247 -3.24 -24.09 9.45
C ARG A 247 -1.82 -24.68 9.59
N LYS A 248 -0.94 -24.53 8.59
CA LYS A 248 0.41 -25.10 8.57
C LYS A 248 1.51 -24.10 8.17
N GLY A 249 1.24 -22.78 8.21
CA GLY A 249 2.17 -21.76 7.72
C GLY A 249 2.59 -20.73 8.77
N PHE A 250 3.67 -20.01 8.48
CA PHE A 250 4.10 -18.83 9.22
C PHE A 250 3.58 -17.51 8.62
N GLY A 251 2.91 -17.60 7.46
CA GLY A 251 2.56 -16.45 6.64
C GLY A 251 3.73 -15.98 5.77
N ASN A 252 3.55 -14.85 5.11
CA ASN A 252 4.60 -14.14 4.39
C ASN A 252 5.59 -13.49 5.37
N LEU A 253 6.82 -13.29 4.90
CA LEU A 253 7.88 -12.60 5.63
C LEU A 253 8.22 -11.29 4.95
N ILE A 254 8.69 -10.32 5.73
CA ILE A 254 9.34 -9.11 5.25
C ILE A 254 10.78 -9.05 5.74
N ALA A 255 11.71 -8.52 4.95
CA ALA A 255 13.07 -8.29 5.41
C ALA A 255 13.06 -7.32 6.60
N ALA A 256 13.80 -7.65 7.67
CA ALA A 256 13.86 -6.80 8.84
C ALA A 256 14.66 -5.52 8.53
N PRO A 257 14.18 -4.34 9.01
CA PRO A 257 14.86 -3.07 8.77
C PRO A 257 16.04 -2.89 9.72
N LEU A 258 16.82 -1.85 9.45
CA LEU A 258 18.00 -1.47 10.22
C LEU A 258 19.20 -2.42 10.10
N GLN A 259 19.37 -3.05 8.93
CA GLN A 259 20.52 -3.92 8.68
C GLN A 259 21.78 -3.08 8.36
N TYR A 260 22.75 -3.05 9.29
CA TYR A 260 23.90 -2.14 9.23
C TYR A 260 24.76 -2.25 7.96
N LYS A 261 24.95 -3.46 7.41
CA LYS A 261 25.72 -3.64 6.19
C LYS A 261 25.01 -3.03 4.98
N ALA A 262 23.69 -3.23 4.87
CA ALA A 262 22.89 -2.57 3.82
C ALA A 262 22.98 -1.04 3.96
N MET A 263 22.82 -0.50 5.17
CA MET A 263 22.97 0.94 5.40
C MET A 263 24.30 1.47 4.89
N LYS A 264 25.39 0.80 5.28
CA LYS A 264 26.75 1.23 4.95
C LYS A 264 27.05 1.09 3.45
N ASP A 265 26.61 0.00 2.84
CA ASP A 265 27.01 -0.34 1.48
C ASP A 265 26.15 0.38 0.42
N ASN A 266 24.87 0.68 0.71
CA ASN A 266 23.96 1.23 -0.29
C ASN A 266 22.89 2.21 0.24
N ASP A 267 23.04 2.74 1.46
CA ASP A 267 22.06 3.65 2.09
C ASP A 267 20.64 3.03 2.13
N GLY A 268 20.57 1.70 2.24
CA GLY A 268 19.35 0.91 2.32
C GLY A 268 19.10 0.39 3.73
N SER A 269 17.91 -0.17 3.94
CA SER A 269 17.46 -0.67 5.25
C SER A 269 17.47 0.38 6.37
N LEU A 270 17.22 1.65 6.03
CA LEU A 270 17.14 2.75 6.99
C LEU A 270 15.93 3.63 6.73
N PHE A 271 15.48 4.32 7.76
CA PHE A 271 14.37 5.26 7.69
C PHE A 271 14.81 6.58 7.07
N ILE A 272 13.96 7.07 6.18
CA ILE A 272 14.16 8.28 5.39
C ILE A 272 12.98 9.24 5.54
N ASP A 273 13.26 10.53 5.40
CA ASP A 273 12.25 11.58 5.36
C ASP A 273 11.52 11.64 4.00
N GLU A 274 10.57 12.55 3.87
CA GLU A 274 9.78 12.72 2.64
C GLU A 274 10.58 13.27 1.45
N LYS A 275 11.76 13.79 1.71
CA LYS A 275 12.75 14.21 0.72
C LYS A 275 13.75 13.09 0.41
N PHE A 276 13.50 11.89 0.95
CA PHE A 276 14.31 10.68 0.81
C PHE A 276 15.70 10.76 1.44
N ASN A 277 15.93 11.68 2.38
CA ASN A 277 17.17 11.75 3.14
C ASN A 277 17.08 10.83 4.36
N ALA A 278 18.17 10.14 4.70
CA ALA A 278 18.25 9.36 5.92
C ALA A 278 18.05 10.27 7.16
N TYR A 279 17.24 9.82 8.12
CA TYR A 279 17.20 10.47 9.43
C TYR A 279 18.57 10.37 10.11
N ALA A 280 19.05 11.50 10.65
CA ALA A 280 20.35 11.58 11.30
C ALA A 280 20.48 10.61 12.49
N ASP A 281 19.42 10.49 13.30
CA ASP A 281 19.30 9.48 14.33
C ASP A 281 18.07 8.58 14.05
N GLN A 282 18.36 7.41 13.50
CA GLN A 282 17.39 6.35 13.19
C GLN A 282 16.59 5.92 14.43
N TRP A 283 17.22 5.88 15.60
CA TRP A 283 16.60 5.41 16.83
C TRP A 283 15.73 6.47 17.47
N GLN A 284 16.14 7.74 17.41
CA GLN A 284 15.32 8.87 17.84
C GLN A 284 14.05 8.96 16.99
N PHE A 285 14.18 8.88 15.66
CA PHE A 285 13.04 8.83 14.75
C PHE A 285 12.08 7.69 15.11
N LEU A 286 12.61 6.48 15.28
CA LEU A 286 11.82 5.30 15.59
C LEU A 286 11.15 5.37 16.98
N ALA A 287 11.75 6.07 17.93
CA ALA A 287 11.13 6.34 19.23
C ALA A 287 9.96 7.31 19.11
N GLN A 288 10.05 8.29 18.21
CA GLN A 288 9.08 9.38 18.06
C GLN A 288 7.91 9.08 17.11
N ILE A 289 8.09 8.16 16.15
CA ILE A 289 7.01 7.83 15.21
C ILE A 289 5.76 7.34 15.95
N GLY A 290 4.62 7.89 15.55
CA GLY A 290 3.32 7.56 16.15
C GLY A 290 2.88 6.13 15.87
N THR A 291 1.92 5.66 16.66
CA THR A 291 1.22 4.39 16.48
C THR A 291 -0.27 4.65 16.27
N LEU A 292 -0.94 3.68 15.65
CA LEU A 292 -2.39 3.68 15.46
C LEU A 292 -3.03 2.67 16.43
N THR A 293 -4.08 3.09 17.13
CA THR A 293 -4.97 2.16 17.84
C THR A 293 -5.89 1.46 16.85
N GLY A 294 -6.43 0.29 17.22
CA GLY A 294 -7.44 -0.40 16.44
C GLY A 294 -8.69 0.46 16.20
N GLU A 295 -9.06 1.28 17.19
CA GLU A 295 -10.15 2.26 17.05
C GLU A 295 -9.83 3.32 15.99
N GLN A 296 -8.62 3.88 15.99
CA GLN A 296 -8.19 4.85 14.96
C GLN A 296 -8.21 4.25 13.56
N VAL A 297 -7.78 2.99 13.41
CA VAL A 297 -7.84 2.27 12.13
C VAL A 297 -9.29 2.07 11.70
N SER A 298 -10.16 1.59 12.60
CA SER A 298 -11.59 1.39 12.32
C SER A 298 -12.32 2.69 12.02
N ALA A 299 -12.04 3.77 12.76
CA ALA A 299 -12.63 5.09 12.54
C ALA A 299 -12.18 5.68 11.21
N THR A 300 -10.90 5.51 10.85
CA THR A 300 -10.40 5.83 9.51
C THR A 300 -11.22 5.06 8.49
N LEU A 301 -11.23 3.72 8.52
CA LEU A 301 -12.01 2.92 7.58
C LEU A 301 -13.50 3.31 7.51
N GLY A 302 -14.13 3.64 8.64
CA GLY A 302 -15.52 4.11 8.72
C GLY A 302 -15.76 5.41 7.97
N LYS A 303 -14.94 6.45 8.21
CA LYS A 303 -14.99 7.73 7.45
C LYS A 303 -14.91 7.51 5.94
N LEU A 304 -14.21 6.46 5.54
CA LEU A 304 -13.91 6.16 4.15
C LEU A 304 -14.98 5.31 3.47
N THR A 305 -15.76 4.52 4.22
CA THR A 305 -16.93 3.78 3.69
C THR A 305 -18.11 4.68 3.30
N HIS A 306 -18.20 5.90 3.85
CA HIS A 306 -19.23 6.87 3.48
C HIS A 306 -18.93 7.59 2.14
N LEU A 307 -17.70 7.48 1.62
CA LEU A 307 -17.33 7.96 0.28
C LEU A 307 -17.60 6.82 -0.71
N ASN A 308 -18.82 6.76 -1.27
CA ASN A 308 -19.31 5.77 -2.24
C ASN A 308 -18.47 5.70 -3.54
N TYR A 309 -17.25 5.15 -3.48
CA TYR A 309 -16.47 4.75 -4.64
C TYR A 309 -16.49 3.23 -4.78
N CYS A 310 -17.51 2.72 -5.49
CA CYS A 310 -17.53 1.35 -6.01
C CYS A 310 -16.48 1.23 -7.13
N ILE A 311 -15.21 1.09 -6.77
CA ILE A 311 -14.17 0.65 -7.71
C ILE A 311 -14.10 -0.87 -7.63
N THR A 312 -14.57 -1.51 -8.69
CA THR A 312 -14.44 -2.95 -8.93
C THR A 312 -12.98 -3.28 -9.28
N ILE A 313 -12.28 -3.99 -8.40
CA ILE A 313 -10.90 -4.44 -8.67
C ILE A 313 -10.98 -5.74 -9.46
N TYR A 314 -10.37 -5.79 -10.64
CA TYR A 314 -10.28 -7.04 -11.39
C TYR A 314 -8.93 -7.73 -11.14
N ARG A 315 -8.96 -8.97 -10.62
CA ARG A 315 -7.74 -9.79 -10.46
C ARG A 315 -7.69 -10.88 -11.53
N ARG A 316 -6.51 -11.07 -12.14
CA ARG A 316 -6.23 -12.19 -13.05
C ARG A 316 -5.52 -13.30 -12.27
N LEU A 317 -6.17 -14.45 -12.08
CA LEU A 317 -5.52 -15.62 -11.48
C LEU A 317 -4.82 -16.42 -12.59
N LYS A 318 -3.53 -16.73 -12.41
CA LYS A 318 -2.81 -17.63 -13.33
C LYS A 318 -3.23 -19.08 -13.05
N LYS A 319 -4.15 -19.60 -13.86
CA LYS A 319 -3.98 -20.77 -14.76
C LYS A 319 -5.24 -21.10 -15.57
N ASP A 320 -6.36 -20.43 -15.33
CA ASP A 320 -7.57 -20.52 -16.16
C ASP A 320 -8.14 -19.12 -16.44
N SER A 321 -8.64 -18.94 -17.65
CA SER A 321 -8.92 -17.69 -18.39
C SER A 321 -10.01 -16.78 -17.83
N ALA A 322 -10.19 -16.66 -16.51
CA ALA A 322 -11.25 -15.84 -15.90
C ALA A 322 -10.70 -14.58 -15.20
N LEU A 323 -11.23 -13.40 -15.55
CA LEU A 323 -11.14 -12.19 -14.73
C LEU A 323 -12.24 -12.22 -13.67
N PHE A 324 -11.89 -11.97 -12.42
CA PHE A 324 -12.85 -11.85 -11.32
C PHE A 324 -12.94 -10.40 -10.86
N ALA A 325 -14.17 -9.92 -10.70
CA ALA A 325 -14.48 -8.63 -10.09
C ALA A 325 -14.53 -8.78 -8.57
N VAL A 326 -13.78 -7.96 -7.84
CA VAL A 326 -13.89 -7.79 -6.39
C VAL A 326 -14.58 -6.45 -6.15
N THR A 327 -15.87 -6.53 -5.84
CA THR A 327 -16.65 -5.45 -5.22
C THR A 327 -16.98 -5.91 -3.81
N ASN A 328 -16.74 -5.03 -2.83
CA ASN A 328 -17.00 -5.19 -1.39
C ASN A 328 -17.23 -6.64 -0.94
N CYS A 329 -16.17 -7.32 -0.53
CA CYS A 329 -16.19 -8.64 0.12
C CYS A 329 -17.22 -9.63 -0.42
N THR A 330 -17.29 -9.88 -1.73
CA THR A 330 -17.79 -11.17 -2.25
C THR A 330 -17.17 -11.48 -3.62
N LEU A 331 -16.52 -12.64 -3.73
CA LEU A 331 -16.04 -13.20 -5.00
C LEU A 331 -17.23 -13.68 -5.82
N ILE A 332 -17.51 -13.05 -6.97
CA ILE A 332 -18.54 -13.52 -7.92
C ILE A 332 -17.84 -14.02 -9.19
N LYS A 333 -18.04 -15.31 -9.52
CA LYS A 333 -17.54 -15.95 -10.75
C LYS A 333 -18.51 -15.65 -11.91
N ARG A 334 -18.02 -15.09 -13.01
CA ARG A 334 -18.81 -14.89 -14.24
C ARG A 334 -18.40 -15.95 -15.28
N ASN A 335 -19.35 -16.81 -15.66
CA ASN A 335 -19.22 -17.71 -16.81
C ASN A 335 -20.11 -17.19 -17.94
N SER A 336 -19.53 -16.90 -19.13
CA SER A 336 -20.07 -17.08 -20.50
C SER A 336 -19.63 -15.97 -21.49
N PRO A 337 -19.53 -16.26 -22.80
CA PRO A 337 -18.80 -15.45 -23.78
C PRO A 337 -19.66 -14.37 -24.45
N LEU A 338 -19.02 -13.24 -24.77
CA LEU A 338 -19.58 -12.14 -25.54
C LEU A 338 -19.93 -12.59 -26.97
N SER A 339 -21.18 -12.39 -27.40
CA SER A 339 -21.52 -12.38 -28.82
C SER A 339 -22.39 -11.19 -29.22
N ARG A 340 -21.96 -10.58 -30.33
CA ARG A 340 -22.68 -9.81 -31.37
C ARG A 340 -23.08 -8.34 -31.15
N SER A 341 -23.17 -7.70 -32.31
CA SER A 341 -22.99 -6.29 -32.71
C SER A 341 -24.28 -5.46 -32.80
N MET A 342 -24.12 -4.15 -32.57
CA MET A 342 -24.83 -2.91 -33.02
C MET A 342 -26.17 -2.97 -33.82
N PRO A 343 -27.08 -1.96 -33.67
CA PRO A 343 -26.98 -0.72 -34.46
C PRO A 343 -27.30 0.61 -33.76
N LEU A 344 -26.85 1.68 -34.43
CA LEU A 344 -27.13 3.11 -34.23
C LEU A 344 -28.61 3.46 -34.51
N SER A 345 -29.29 4.12 -33.57
CA SER A 345 -30.32 5.16 -33.80
C SER A 345 -30.86 5.66 -32.47
N GLY A 346 -31.42 6.87 -32.47
CA GLY A 346 -31.53 7.75 -31.31
C GLY A 346 -32.59 7.42 -30.26
N ARG A 347 -32.37 8.08 -29.11
CA ARG A 347 -33.08 8.10 -27.81
C ARG A 347 -32.71 6.98 -26.80
N PRO A 348 -32.35 7.35 -25.56
CA PRO A 348 -32.07 6.37 -24.50
C PRO A 348 -33.40 5.83 -23.92
N PRO A 349 -33.55 4.50 -23.73
CA PRO A 349 -34.63 3.98 -22.91
C PRO A 349 -34.28 4.07 -21.42
N LEU A 350 -35.29 4.43 -20.63
CA LEU A 350 -35.28 4.52 -19.16
C LEU A 350 -34.75 3.23 -18.50
N LEU A 351 -33.95 3.40 -17.45
CA LEU A 351 -33.56 2.31 -16.55
C LEU A 351 -34.71 2.02 -15.56
N ILE A 352 -35.29 0.83 -15.64
CA ILE A 352 -36.17 0.26 -14.60
C ILE A 352 -35.33 -0.70 -13.73
N PRO A 353 -35.42 -0.65 -12.39
CA PRO A 353 -34.67 -1.55 -11.52
C PRO A 353 -35.27 -2.96 -11.51
N ILE A 354 -34.45 -3.99 -11.72
CA ILE A 354 -34.86 -5.40 -11.54
C ILE A 354 -34.33 -5.90 -10.19
N SER A 355 -35.27 -6.21 -9.30
CA SER A 355 -35.10 -6.97 -8.06
C SER A 355 -35.02 -8.47 -8.38
N PHE A 356 -34.04 -9.19 -7.82
CA PHE A 356 -34.02 -10.65 -7.89
C PHE A 356 -34.54 -11.26 -6.59
N LYS A 357 -35.70 -11.91 -6.69
CA LYS A 357 -36.27 -12.81 -5.69
C LYS A 357 -35.41 -14.08 -5.57
N ASN A 358 -35.08 -14.44 -4.34
CA ASN A 358 -34.59 -15.77 -3.96
C ASN A 358 -35.56 -16.87 -4.44
N LYS A 359 -35.03 -17.91 -5.09
CA LYS A 359 -35.71 -19.20 -5.23
C LYS A 359 -34.80 -20.31 -4.68
N ARG A 360 -35.21 -20.87 -3.55
CA ARG A 360 -34.78 -22.20 -3.06
C ARG A 360 -35.32 -23.26 -4.02
N ILE A 361 -34.48 -24.19 -4.43
CA ILE A 361 -34.78 -25.60 -4.77
C ILE A 361 -33.42 -26.30 -4.71
N GLY A 362 -33.16 -27.43 -4.06
CA GLY A 362 -33.88 -28.36 -3.20
C GLY A 362 -32.81 -29.35 -2.71
#